data_AF-A0A7Y5R4I7-F1
#
_entry.id   AF-A0A7Y5R4I7-F1
#
_cell.length_a   1.000
_cell.length_b   1.000
_cell.length_c   1.000
_cell.angle_alpha   90.00
_cell.angle_beta   90.00
_cell.angle_gamma   90.00
#
_symmetry.space_group_name_H-M   'P 1'
#
loop_
_entity.id
_entity.type
_entity.pdbx_description
1 polymer ?
#
loop_
_entity_poly.entity_id
_entity_poly.type
_entity_poly.pdbx_seq_one_letter_code
_entity_poly.pdbx_strand_id
1 'polypeptide(L)'
;MFQRRTLLILSCLLYFQMAWSQVGSVKRPASMWEVGLHGGYFFLSGDVQSKPGYGAGLHVRKSIDYMFSLRADGLYAVAEGATSDDRTYSSNMFSGTGFLVISLNGFRFDQSVRKMNLYALFGAGGNLYETNFTNEELVSRMDSTIERAFSPHATAGLGLAYRISKRFNVGVEWQTSTLFGRRADLMDGSEKEVGVRTPFRDLMHYANLRINYNLGNASKQSEPLYWLNPLDVVLNDLQDVKKKQEEGLQDSDGDGVIDAVDQEPDTPSNAPVDTKGRLLDSDKDGVADYRDKEPFYPPRAGERVNADGVVENPIGGGGVTEDRVKELIKEALMEYQSGGGAAGGAGGTGRSGPITEWFLPMIHFGTDSYSIKYSDYGTLASMARMLKGNPNMKLVVIGHTDQTGSEEYNEYLSYQRSKGIVDHLVNNHGIGRGRLILNWKGKTDALVPSSSSYMNRRVEFRVATSQDVEMDPPANTGQKKTGGY
;
A
#
# COMPACT_ATOMS: atom_id res chain seq x y z
N MET A 1 -30.35 15.92 24.77
CA MET A 1 -29.89 15.20 23.56
C MET A 1 -28.41 15.46 23.20
N PHE A 2 -27.80 16.58 23.66
CA PHE A 2 -26.40 16.92 23.38
C PHE A 2 -25.36 16.09 24.17
N GLN A 3 -25.60 15.76 25.45
CA GLN A 3 -24.63 15.01 26.28
C GLN A 3 -24.38 13.55 25.83
N ARG A 4 -25.37 12.89 25.21
CA ARG A 4 -25.20 11.51 24.71
C ARG A 4 -24.35 11.42 23.44
N ARG A 5 -24.26 12.50 22.65
CA ARG A 5 -23.44 12.53 21.42
C ARG A 5 -21.96 12.75 21.72
N THR A 6 -21.61 13.51 22.75
CA THR A 6 -20.22 13.73 23.16
C THR A 6 -19.58 12.49 23.77
N LEU A 7 -20.34 11.71 24.55
CA LEU A 7 -19.85 10.44 25.13
C LEU A 7 -19.61 9.36 24.07
N LEU A 8 -20.44 9.33 23.01
CA LEU A 8 -20.31 8.39 21.89
C LEU A 8 -19.06 8.66 21.03
N ILE A 9 -18.68 9.93 20.90
CA ILE A 9 -17.46 10.32 20.18
C ILE A 9 -16.22 9.95 21.01
N LEU A 10 -16.27 10.13 22.34
CA LEU A 10 -15.18 9.72 23.24
C LEU A 10 -15.03 8.20 23.34
N SER A 11 -16.14 7.44 23.32
CA SER A 11 -16.11 5.97 23.33
C SER A 11 -15.64 5.40 22.00
N CYS A 12 -15.96 6.03 20.87
CA CYS A 12 -15.39 5.68 19.57
C CYS A 12 -13.88 5.94 19.50
N LEU A 13 -13.38 7.01 20.15
CA LEU A 13 -11.94 7.30 20.27
C LEU A 13 -11.16 6.21 21.03
N LEU A 14 -11.74 5.68 22.11
CA LEU A 14 -11.17 4.56 22.88
C LEU A 14 -11.21 3.22 22.11
N TYR A 15 -12.31 2.96 21.37
CA TYR A 15 -12.42 1.77 20.51
C TYR A 15 -11.48 1.82 19.30
N PHE A 16 -11.23 3.01 18.74
CA PHE A 16 -10.29 3.16 17.63
C PHE A 16 -8.84 2.93 18.07
N GLN A 17 -8.44 3.34 19.27
CA GLN A 17 -7.10 3.03 19.79
C GLN A 17 -6.86 1.53 20.05
N MET A 18 -7.90 0.78 20.47
CA MET A 18 -7.80 -0.68 20.60
C MET A 18 -7.71 -1.41 19.26
N ALA A 19 -8.32 -0.88 18.20
CA ALA A 19 -8.25 -1.47 16.85
C ALA A 19 -6.87 -1.31 16.18
N TRP A 20 -6.08 -0.32 16.57
CA TRP A 20 -4.72 -0.09 16.05
C TRP A 20 -3.68 -1.09 16.53
N SER A 21 -3.99 -1.95 17.52
CA SER A 21 -3.05 -2.99 17.95
C SER A 21 -3.11 -4.27 17.10
N GLN A 22 -4.08 -4.39 16.18
CA GLN A 22 -4.37 -5.63 15.43
C GLN A 22 -4.08 -5.51 13.92
N VAL A 23 -3.79 -4.32 13.40
CA VAL A 23 -3.37 -4.10 12.01
C VAL A 23 -1.85 -3.89 12.00
N GLY A 24 -1.14 -4.61 11.12
CA GLY A 24 0.33 -4.64 11.04
C GLY A 24 0.98 -3.27 11.27
N SER A 25 2.01 -3.23 12.12
CA SER A 25 2.49 -1.98 12.72
C SER A 25 2.98 -0.98 11.67
N VAL A 26 2.15 0.00 11.32
CA VAL A 26 2.60 1.17 10.58
C VAL A 26 3.59 1.91 11.48
N LYS A 27 4.87 1.85 11.13
CA LYS A 27 5.96 2.37 11.96
C LYS A 27 5.85 3.89 12.04
N ARG A 28 5.46 4.40 13.21
CA ARG A 28 5.41 5.86 13.49
C ARG A 28 6.76 6.51 13.16
N PRO A 29 6.78 7.62 12.39
CA PRO A 29 8.03 8.28 12.06
C PRO A 29 8.68 8.87 13.32
N ALA A 30 10.01 8.82 13.38
CA ALA A 30 10.76 9.47 14.45
C ALA A 30 10.53 10.99 14.37
N SER A 31 10.16 11.61 15.49
CA SER A 31 9.81 13.04 15.55
C SER A 31 10.92 13.88 16.17
N MET A 32 11.04 15.13 15.73
CA MET A 32 11.95 16.11 16.33
C MET A 32 11.54 16.50 17.76
N TRP A 33 12.49 17.02 18.52
CA TRP A 33 12.23 17.72 19.78
C TRP A 33 11.92 19.19 19.49
N GLU A 34 11.00 19.80 20.21
CA GLU A 34 10.73 21.24 20.10
C GLU A 34 11.34 21.93 21.32
N VAL A 35 12.16 22.94 21.10
CA VAL A 35 12.63 23.85 22.15
C VAL A 35 12.16 25.24 21.79
N GLY A 36 11.66 26.00 22.74
CA GLY A 36 11.23 27.35 22.46
C GLY A 36 11.42 28.30 23.61
N LEU A 37 11.35 29.57 23.23
CA LEU A 37 11.35 30.72 24.13
C LEU A 37 9.96 31.31 24.10
N HIS A 38 9.46 31.71 25.27
CA HIS A 38 8.20 32.43 25.38
C HIS A 38 8.37 33.65 26.25
N GLY A 39 7.65 34.70 25.89
CA GLY A 39 7.67 35.99 26.57
C GLY A 39 6.30 36.62 26.47
N GLY A 40 5.86 37.29 27.53
CA GLY A 40 4.53 37.84 27.53
C GLY A 40 4.12 38.54 28.80
N TYR A 41 2.82 38.74 28.86
CA TYR A 41 2.13 39.53 29.85
C TYR A 41 1.65 38.63 30.99
N PHE A 42 2.01 39.00 32.22
CA PHE A 42 1.66 38.26 33.43
C PHE A 42 0.80 39.13 34.34
N PHE A 43 -0.28 38.60 34.89
CA PHE A 43 -1.11 39.33 35.84
C PHE A 43 -1.83 38.38 36.80
N LEU A 44 -2.22 38.94 37.94
CA LEU A 44 -2.93 38.23 39.00
C LEU A 44 -4.38 38.69 39.02
N SER A 45 -5.30 37.74 39.00
CA SER A 45 -6.72 37.99 39.23
C SER A 45 -7.06 37.52 40.64
N GLY A 46 -7.31 38.47 41.53
CA GLY A 46 -7.55 38.26 42.96
C GLY A 46 -8.40 39.38 43.56
N ASP A 47 -8.38 39.50 44.88
CA ASP A 47 -9.03 40.55 45.65
C ASP A 47 -8.27 41.88 45.64
N VAL A 48 -6.96 41.86 45.36
CA VAL A 48 -6.15 43.05 45.08
C VAL A 48 -6.04 43.30 43.57
N GLN A 49 -6.24 44.56 43.15
CA GLN A 49 -6.08 44.96 41.75
C GLN A 49 -4.60 44.93 41.36
N SER A 50 -4.18 43.88 40.65
CA SER A 50 -2.80 43.75 40.18
C SER A 50 -2.51 44.67 38.99
N LYS A 51 -1.26 45.15 38.92
CA LYS A 51 -0.76 45.83 37.74
C LYS A 51 -0.19 44.81 36.75
N PRO A 52 -0.27 45.12 35.45
CA PRO A 52 0.52 44.47 34.40
C PRO A 52 1.95 44.09 34.82
N GLY A 53 2.24 42.79 34.86
CA GLY A 53 3.59 42.25 34.96
C GLY A 53 4.09 41.67 33.63
N TYR A 54 5.32 41.15 33.64
CA TYR A 54 5.91 40.46 32.49
C TYR A 54 6.53 39.14 32.91
N GLY A 55 6.55 38.18 31.99
CA GLY A 55 7.17 36.89 32.20
C GLY A 55 7.87 36.37 30.96
N ALA A 56 9.01 35.73 31.16
CA ALA A 56 9.81 35.12 30.11
C ALA A 56 10.29 33.74 30.55
N GLY A 57 10.40 32.82 29.61
CA GLY A 57 10.74 31.45 29.92
C GLY A 57 11.17 30.64 28.71
N LEU A 58 11.47 29.38 28.98
CA LEU A 58 11.87 28.41 27.99
C LEU A 58 11.17 27.08 28.24
N HIS A 59 10.86 26.38 27.16
CA HIS A 59 10.22 25.07 27.24
C HIS A 59 10.90 24.07 26.31
N VAL A 60 10.77 22.81 26.70
CA VAL A 60 11.13 21.66 25.87
C VAL A 60 9.88 20.81 25.71
N ARG A 61 9.52 20.47 24.47
CA ARG A 61 8.34 19.68 24.13
C ARG A 61 8.71 18.48 23.28
N LYS A 62 8.08 17.35 23.58
CA LYS A 62 8.16 16.12 22.79
C LYS A 62 6.78 15.62 22.41
N SER A 63 6.57 15.37 21.13
CA SER A 63 5.36 14.70 20.64
C SER A 63 5.46 13.21 20.95
N ILE A 64 4.51 12.69 21.74
CA ILE A 64 4.37 11.24 21.92
C ILE A 64 3.59 10.68 20.72
N ASP A 65 2.54 11.38 20.33
CA ASP A 65 1.59 10.98 19.29
C ASP A 65 1.19 12.19 18.42
N TYR A 66 0.36 11.96 17.39
CA TYR A 66 -0.23 12.99 16.53
C TYR A 66 -1.16 13.94 17.30
N MET A 67 -1.69 13.53 18.46
CA MET A 67 -2.56 14.36 19.30
C MET A 67 -1.89 14.81 20.59
N PHE A 68 -1.01 13.99 21.17
CA PHE A 68 -0.48 14.20 22.53
C PHE A 68 1.00 14.57 22.51
N SER A 69 1.36 15.57 23.31
CA SER A 69 2.75 15.93 23.59
C SER A 69 2.98 16.13 25.07
N LEU A 70 4.20 15.86 25.52
CA LEU A 70 4.67 16.31 26.83
C LEU A 70 5.51 17.56 26.66
N ARG A 71 5.38 18.50 27.60
CA ARG A 71 6.20 19.70 27.65
C ARG A 71 6.68 19.94 29.07
N ALA A 72 7.95 20.24 29.22
CA ALA A 72 8.53 20.81 30.44
C ALA A 72 8.75 22.31 30.21
N ASP A 73 8.33 23.13 31.15
CA ASP A 73 8.28 24.58 31.06
C ASP A 73 8.96 25.21 32.28
N GLY A 74 9.81 26.19 32.04
CA GLY A 74 10.43 27.02 33.06
C GLY A 74 10.12 28.49 32.79
N LEU A 75 9.45 29.14 33.74
CA LEU A 75 8.97 30.52 33.61
C LEU A 75 9.55 31.38 34.75
N TYR A 76 10.11 32.52 34.39
CA TYR A 76 10.38 33.62 35.32
C TYR A 76 9.36 34.73 35.07
N ALA A 77 8.66 35.18 36.11
CA ALA A 77 7.66 36.23 36.01
C ALA A 77 7.79 37.23 37.15
N VAL A 78 7.50 38.49 36.83
CA VAL A 78 7.45 39.59 37.80
C VAL A 78 6.03 40.12 37.80
N ALA A 79 5.46 40.26 38.99
CA ALA A 79 4.15 40.85 39.20
C ALA A 79 4.27 42.04 40.16
N GLU A 80 3.57 43.12 39.83
CA GLU A 80 3.49 44.31 40.66
C GLU A 80 2.02 44.62 40.93
N GLY A 81 1.70 45.21 42.06
CA GLY A 81 0.35 45.66 42.36
C GLY A 81 0.30 46.73 43.43
N ALA A 82 -0.85 47.42 43.51
CA ALA A 82 -1.10 48.47 44.49
C ALA A 82 -2.54 48.35 44.99
N THR A 83 -2.72 48.43 46.30
CA THR A 83 -4.04 48.42 46.96
C THR A 83 -4.53 49.86 47.17
N SER A 84 -5.84 50.07 47.36
CA SER A 84 -6.45 51.40 47.60
C SER A 84 -5.94 52.12 48.86
N ASP A 85 -5.24 51.43 49.76
CA ASP A 85 -4.66 51.96 51.01
C ASP A 85 -3.14 52.23 50.90
N ASP A 86 -2.64 52.66 49.73
CA ASP A 86 -1.21 52.94 49.41
C ASP A 86 -0.19 51.79 49.58
N ARG A 87 -0.67 50.57 49.89
CA ARG A 87 0.15 49.37 49.94
C ARG A 87 0.61 48.94 48.54
N THR A 88 1.91 48.81 48.33
CA THR A 88 2.51 48.31 47.08
C THR A 88 3.21 46.97 47.31
N TYR A 89 3.14 46.07 46.32
CA TYR A 89 3.88 44.81 46.32
C TYR A 89 4.62 44.57 45.01
N SER A 90 5.78 43.92 45.11
CA SER A 90 6.54 43.39 43.98
C SER A 90 6.91 41.94 44.27
N SER A 91 6.46 41.04 43.40
CA SER A 91 6.64 39.61 43.53
C SER A 91 7.43 39.08 42.34
N ASN A 92 8.61 38.51 42.61
CA ASN A 92 9.38 37.76 41.63
C ASN A 92 9.07 36.28 41.78
N MET A 93 8.82 35.59 40.67
CA MET A 93 8.44 34.19 40.67
C MET A 93 9.24 33.38 39.65
N PHE A 94 9.70 32.22 40.08
CA PHE A 94 10.17 31.15 39.22
C PHE A 94 9.19 29.98 39.27
N SER A 95 8.74 29.52 38.12
CA SER A 95 7.78 28.44 37.97
C SER A 95 8.37 27.30 37.14
N GLY A 96 8.22 26.07 37.61
CA GLY A 96 8.52 24.86 36.86
C GLY A 96 7.25 24.04 36.66
N THR A 97 6.85 23.80 35.42
CA THR A 97 5.59 23.10 35.11
C THR A 97 5.79 21.97 34.11
N GLY A 98 5.22 20.80 34.40
CA GLY A 98 5.07 19.71 33.45
C GLY A 98 3.67 19.74 32.83
N PHE A 99 3.58 19.75 31.50
CA PHE A 99 2.34 19.84 30.75
C PHE A 99 2.09 18.60 29.89
N LEU A 100 0.85 18.14 29.91
CA LEU A 100 0.24 17.37 28.83
C LEU A 100 -0.40 18.36 27.84
N VAL A 101 0.01 18.28 26.58
CA VAL A 101 -0.51 19.13 25.50
C VAL A 101 -1.33 18.28 24.53
N ILE A 102 -2.55 18.71 24.26
CA ILE A 102 -3.52 18.03 23.40
C ILE A 102 -3.83 18.91 22.20
N SER A 103 -3.48 18.44 20.99
CA SER A 103 -3.86 19.10 19.73
C SER A 103 -5.34 18.85 19.42
N LEU A 104 -6.12 19.93 19.32
CA LEU A 104 -7.58 19.90 19.12
C LEU A 104 -7.96 19.87 17.64
N ASN A 105 -7.08 20.32 16.74
CA ASN A 105 -7.31 20.30 15.30
C ASN A 105 -7.12 18.90 14.67
N GLY A 106 -7.09 17.85 15.50
CA GLY A 106 -6.97 16.43 15.15
C GLY A 106 -7.91 15.94 14.05
N PHE A 107 -9.05 16.60 13.85
CA PHE A 107 -10.17 16.11 13.02
C PHE A 107 -10.22 16.64 11.59
N ARG A 108 -9.27 17.50 11.16
CA ARG A 108 -9.15 17.92 9.76
C ARG A 108 -8.15 17.02 9.04
N PHE A 109 -8.63 16.30 8.03
CA PHE A 109 -7.90 15.29 7.27
C PHE A 109 -7.64 15.68 5.81
N ASP A 110 -7.93 16.93 5.44
CA ASP A 110 -7.83 17.47 4.07
C ASP A 110 -6.39 17.75 3.63
N GLN A 111 -5.47 17.90 4.58
CA GLN A 111 -4.07 18.26 4.33
C GLN A 111 -3.12 17.26 4.99
N SER A 112 -2.03 16.91 4.30
CA SER A 112 -0.95 16.05 4.83
C SER A 112 -0.21 16.73 6.00
N VAL A 113 0.04 18.04 5.86
CA VAL A 113 0.69 18.89 6.87
C VAL A 113 -0.17 20.09 7.22
N ARG A 114 -0.38 20.31 8.52
CA ARG A 114 -1.19 21.41 9.03
C ARG A 114 -0.39 22.70 9.17
N LYS A 115 -0.96 23.83 8.73
CA LYS A 115 -0.37 25.16 8.96
C LYS A 115 -0.68 25.74 10.34
N MET A 116 -1.83 25.38 10.93
CA MET A 116 -2.31 25.91 12.21
C MET A 116 -2.67 24.79 13.17
N ASN A 117 -2.25 24.93 14.43
CA ASN A 117 -2.54 23.98 15.49
C ASN A 117 -3.15 24.70 16.69
N LEU A 118 -4.43 24.45 16.94
CA LEU A 118 -5.11 24.79 18.18
C LEU A 118 -4.88 23.65 19.18
N TYR A 119 -4.43 23.96 20.38
CA TYR A 119 -4.16 22.97 21.41
C TYR A 119 -4.60 23.45 22.79
N ALA A 120 -4.96 22.49 23.63
CA ALA A 120 -5.14 22.69 25.06
C ALA A 120 -3.95 22.13 25.83
N LEU A 121 -3.66 22.70 26.98
CA LEU A 121 -2.59 22.25 27.87
C LEU A 121 -3.10 22.13 29.30
N PHE A 122 -2.68 21.07 29.97
CA PHE A 122 -2.97 20.82 31.37
C PHE A 122 -1.67 20.38 32.04
N GLY A 123 -1.32 21.03 33.14
CA GLY A 123 -0.06 20.78 33.81
C GLY A 123 -0.15 20.93 35.31
N ALA A 124 0.86 20.39 35.96
CA ALA A 124 1.08 20.58 37.39
C ALA A 124 2.56 20.88 37.60
N GLY A 125 2.85 21.66 38.63
CA GLY A 125 4.19 22.17 38.87
C GLY A 125 4.35 22.76 40.26
N GLY A 126 5.43 23.51 40.42
CA GLY A 126 5.66 24.32 41.61
C GLY A 126 6.20 25.69 41.26
N ASN A 127 5.87 26.66 42.11
CA ASN A 127 6.37 28.02 42.07
C ASN A 127 7.24 28.29 43.29
N LEU A 128 8.31 29.02 43.06
CA LEU A 128 9.13 29.67 44.07
C LEU A 128 8.94 31.16 43.88
N TYR A 129 8.45 31.86 44.89
CA TYR A 129 8.24 33.29 44.83
C TYR A 129 8.87 33.99 46.02
N GLU A 130 9.27 35.23 45.75
CA GLU A 130 9.80 36.18 46.72
C GLU A 130 8.98 37.45 46.57
N THR A 131 8.32 37.86 47.66
CA THR A 131 7.41 39.00 47.69
C THR A 131 7.92 40.03 48.66
N ASN A 132 8.17 41.23 48.14
CA ASN A 132 8.46 42.42 48.94
C ASN A 132 7.19 43.27 49.01
N PHE A 133 6.77 43.62 50.22
CA PHE A 133 5.63 44.50 50.45
C PHE A 133 5.98 45.59 51.47
N THR A 134 5.47 46.80 51.22
CA THR A 134 5.62 47.95 52.13
C THR A 134 4.24 48.29 52.70
N ASN A 135 4.11 48.36 54.02
CA ASN A 135 2.88 48.74 54.71
C ASN A 135 3.02 50.15 55.29
N GLU A 136 2.12 51.07 54.94
CA GLU A 136 2.08 52.44 55.47
C GLU A 136 0.90 52.63 56.43
N GLU A 137 0.90 51.90 57.56
CA GLU A 137 -0.06 52.12 58.63
C GLU A 137 0.65 52.66 59.89
N LEU A 138 0.47 53.97 60.12
CA LEU A 138 0.75 54.75 61.34
C LEU A 138 2.14 54.58 62.01
N VAL A 139 3.02 55.55 61.73
CA VAL A 139 4.23 55.97 62.49
C VAL A 139 5.57 55.26 62.19
N SER A 140 5.61 54.13 61.46
CA SER A 140 6.90 53.60 60.97
C SER A 140 6.77 52.75 59.70
N ARG A 141 7.55 53.09 58.66
CA ARG A 141 7.79 52.20 57.49
C ARG A 141 8.50 50.93 57.98
N MET A 142 7.81 49.80 57.96
CA MET A 142 8.43 48.48 58.09
C MET A 142 8.40 47.78 56.73
N ASP A 143 9.57 47.59 56.13
CA ASP A 143 9.73 46.70 54.99
C ASP A 143 9.76 45.26 55.49
N SER A 144 8.89 44.41 54.94
CA SER A 144 8.83 42.98 55.27
C SER A 144 8.95 42.16 53.99
N THR A 145 9.83 41.16 54.01
CA THR A 145 10.08 40.25 52.88
C THR A 145 9.61 38.85 53.22
N ILE A 146 8.80 38.25 52.35
CA ILE A 146 8.52 36.81 52.41
C ILE A 146 9.58 36.10 51.57
N GLU A 147 10.55 35.50 52.23
CA GLU A 147 11.67 34.84 51.57
C GLU A 147 11.30 33.41 51.13
N ARG A 148 11.38 33.15 49.81
CA ARG A 148 11.40 31.83 49.15
C ARG A 148 10.33 30.84 49.62
N ALA A 149 9.07 31.16 49.39
CA ALA A 149 7.98 30.21 49.61
C ALA A 149 7.76 29.30 48.38
N PHE A 150 7.70 27.98 48.61
CA PHE A 150 7.29 27.00 47.60
C PHE A 150 5.78 26.81 47.61
N SER A 151 5.14 26.94 46.45
CA SER A 151 3.71 26.71 46.25
C SER A 151 3.47 25.78 45.07
N PRO A 152 2.94 24.55 45.27
CA PRO A 152 2.53 23.70 44.17
C PRO A 152 1.38 24.35 43.39
N HIS A 153 1.27 24.07 42.09
CA HIS A 153 0.23 24.65 41.24
C HIS A 153 -0.30 23.66 40.20
N ALA A 154 -1.50 23.96 39.70
CA ALA A 154 -2.05 23.34 38.51
C ALA A 154 -2.33 24.44 37.49
N THR A 155 -2.02 24.16 36.23
CA THR A 155 -2.18 25.10 35.13
C THR A 155 -3.05 24.48 34.05
N ALA A 156 -3.97 25.26 33.53
CA ALA A 156 -4.71 24.94 32.32
C ALA A 156 -4.52 26.08 31.31
N GLY A 157 -4.59 25.77 30.02
CA GLY A 157 -4.42 26.80 29.01
C GLY A 157 -4.85 26.38 27.62
N LEU A 158 -4.89 27.38 26.76
CA LEU A 158 -5.20 27.23 25.34
C LEU A 158 -4.11 27.94 24.55
N GLY A 159 -3.71 27.33 23.44
CA GLY A 159 -2.72 27.92 22.55
C GLY A 159 -3.04 27.69 21.09
N LEU A 160 -2.57 28.62 20.28
CA LEU A 160 -2.62 28.58 18.84
C LEU A 160 -1.20 28.70 18.30
N ALA A 161 -0.73 27.68 17.59
CA ALA A 161 0.56 27.68 16.91
C ALA A 161 0.38 27.76 15.39
N TYR A 162 1.26 28.53 14.76
CA TYR A 162 1.39 28.67 13.32
C TYR A 162 2.74 28.12 12.86
N ARG A 163 2.70 27.24 11.87
CA ARG A 163 3.88 26.62 11.28
C ARG A 163 4.47 27.52 10.20
N ILE A 164 5.70 27.97 10.39
CA ILE A 164 6.44 28.76 9.39
C ILE A 164 7.26 27.83 8.48
N SER A 165 7.98 26.88 9.07
CA SER A 165 8.79 25.90 8.35
C SER A 165 8.89 24.59 9.14
N LYS A 166 9.57 23.58 8.58
CA LYS A 166 9.84 22.31 9.28
C LYS A 166 10.63 22.50 10.59
N ARG A 167 11.38 23.60 10.71
CA ARG A 167 12.21 23.90 11.88
C ARG A 167 11.67 24.99 12.77
N PHE A 168 10.86 25.91 12.25
CA PHE A 168 10.41 27.08 12.99
C PHE A 168 8.89 27.13 13.06
N ASN A 169 8.37 27.37 14.25
CA ASN A 169 6.98 27.68 14.45
C ASN A 169 6.82 28.77 15.51
N VAL A 170 5.72 29.50 15.42
CA VAL A 170 5.38 30.59 16.35
C VAL A 170 4.01 30.32 16.93
N GLY A 171 3.72 30.87 18.10
CA GLY A 171 2.39 30.71 18.67
C GLY A 171 2.03 31.75 19.71
N VAL A 172 0.75 31.78 20.02
CA VAL A 172 0.18 32.53 21.13
C VAL A 172 -0.39 31.51 22.10
N GLU A 173 -0.16 31.69 23.39
CA GLU A 173 -0.68 30.81 24.42
C GLU A 173 -1.20 31.63 25.60
N TRP A 174 -2.34 31.21 26.13
CA TRP A 174 -2.86 31.72 27.37
C TRP A 174 -2.90 30.60 28.39
N GLN A 175 -2.23 30.82 29.52
CA GLN A 175 -2.18 29.91 30.64
C GLN A 175 -2.88 30.57 31.83
N THR A 176 -3.62 29.76 32.58
CA THR A 176 -4.12 30.12 33.90
C THR A 176 -3.65 29.10 34.92
N SER A 177 -2.98 29.58 35.96
CA SER A 177 -2.41 28.75 37.01
C SER A 177 -3.11 29.04 38.33
N THR A 178 -3.38 27.98 39.06
CA THR A 178 -4.00 28.05 40.37
C THR A 178 -3.06 27.44 41.41
N LEU A 179 -2.75 28.21 42.45
CA LEU A 179 -1.77 27.88 43.48
C LEU A 179 -2.41 27.05 44.59
N PHE A 180 -1.71 26.08 45.14
CA PHE A 180 -2.16 25.26 46.26
C PHE A 180 -1.25 25.46 47.47
N GLY A 181 -1.81 25.38 48.67
CA GLY A 181 -1.07 25.50 49.93
C GLY A 181 -1.50 26.71 50.75
N ARG A 182 -1.10 26.72 52.03
CA ARG A 182 -1.46 27.76 53.02
C ARG A 182 -0.89 29.14 52.69
N ARG A 183 0.12 29.20 51.80
CA ARG A 183 0.79 30.43 51.37
C ARG A 183 0.36 30.90 49.96
N ALA A 184 -0.59 30.21 49.32
CA ALA A 184 -1.15 30.64 48.04
C ALA A 184 -1.85 32.02 48.13
N ASP A 185 -2.29 32.40 49.33
CA ASP A 185 -2.92 33.67 49.73
C ASP A 185 -1.89 34.77 50.08
N LEU A 186 -0.60 34.55 49.85
CA LEU A 186 0.48 35.49 50.23
C LEU A 186 1.23 36.04 49.00
N MET A 187 0.76 35.78 47.78
CA MET A 187 1.44 36.27 46.57
C MET A 187 1.28 37.78 46.35
N ASP A 188 0.24 38.37 46.93
CA ASP A 188 -0.05 39.80 47.02
C ASP A 188 0.28 40.39 48.42
N GLY A 189 0.67 39.53 49.36
CA GLY A 189 1.01 39.86 50.74
C GLY A 189 -0.17 40.04 51.70
N SER A 190 -1.43 39.84 51.29
CA SER A 190 -2.59 40.13 52.13
C SER A 190 -3.06 38.91 52.94
N GLU A 191 -2.81 38.87 54.26
CA GLU A 191 -3.50 37.95 55.16
C GLU A 191 -4.61 38.73 55.88
N LYS A 192 -5.88 38.54 55.46
CA LYS A 192 -6.98 39.35 56.01
C LYS A 192 -7.42 38.97 57.43
N GLU A 193 -6.89 37.89 58.02
CA GLU A 193 -7.03 37.55 59.44
C GLU A 193 -6.16 36.34 59.83
N VAL A 194 -5.45 36.41 60.96
CA VAL A 194 -4.61 35.30 61.47
C VAL A 194 -5.49 34.06 61.73
N GLY A 195 -5.39 33.05 60.85
CA GLY A 195 -6.02 31.75 61.05
C GLY A 195 -7.41 31.54 60.44
N VAL A 196 -7.94 32.48 59.65
CA VAL A 196 -9.19 32.28 58.88
C VAL A 196 -8.86 32.06 57.41
N ARG A 197 -9.33 30.95 56.84
CA ARG A 197 -9.10 30.58 55.44
C ARG A 197 -10.04 31.41 54.55
N THR A 198 -9.53 32.48 53.96
CA THR A 198 -10.22 33.28 52.94
C THR A 198 -10.57 32.39 51.74
N PRO A 199 -11.80 32.48 51.18
CA PRO A 199 -12.22 31.62 50.06
C PRO A 199 -11.70 32.08 48.70
N PHE A 200 -11.04 33.24 48.62
CA PHE A 200 -10.46 33.76 47.40
C PHE A 200 -9.14 33.05 47.12
N ARG A 201 -8.97 32.60 45.87
CA ARG A 201 -7.78 31.88 45.42
C ARG A 201 -7.25 32.63 44.22
N ASP A 202 -6.11 33.28 44.37
CA ASP A 202 -5.50 34.05 43.28
C ASP A 202 -5.28 33.16 42.06
N LEU A 203 -5.82 33.62 40.94
CA LEU A 203 -5.58 33.01 39.64
C LEU A 203 -4.48 33.80 38.94
N MET A 204 -3.41 33.10 38.60
CA MET A 204 -2.35 33.66 37.79
C MET A 204 -2.73 33.51 36.32
N HIS A 205 -2.58 34.58 35.55
CA HIS A 205 -2.79 34.56 34.12
C HIS A 205 -1.50 34.94 33.40
N TYR A 206 -1.18 34.18 32.37
CA TYR A 206 -0.01 34.42 31.54
C TYR A 206 -0.39 34.31 30.07
N ALA A 207 -0.42 35.44 29.38
CA ALA A 207 -0.63 35.51 27.94
C ALA A 207 0.71 35.72 27.27
N ASN A 208 1.16 34.75 26.46
CA ASN A 208 2.51 34.73 25.93
C ASN A 208 2.55 34.53 24.41
N LEU A 209 3.61 35.09 23.82
CA LEU A 209 4.07 34.78 22.48
C LEU A 209 5.24 33.84 22.60
N ARG A 210 5.29 32.83 21.72
CA ARG A 210 6.35 31.84 21.71
C ARG A 210 6.97 31.70 20.33
N ILE A 211 8.28 31.45 20.34
CA ILE A 211 9.05 31.10 19.16
C ILE A 211 9.71 29.76 19.44
N ASN A 212 9.49 28.81 18.53
CA ASN A 212 9.86 27.42 18.71
C ASN A 212 10.80 26.99 17.58
N TYR A 213 11.83 26.25 17.96
CA TYR A 213 12.78 25.59 17.08
C TYR A 213 12.74 24.07 17.26
N ASN A 214 12.59 23.35 16.15
CA ASN A 214 12.58 21.90 16.15
C ASN A 214 14.01 21.37 15.99
N LEU A 215 14.54 20.72 17.03
CA LEU A 215 15.82 20.04 17.04
C LEU A 215 15.71 18.62 16.48
N GLY A 216 16.53 18.35 15.47
CA GLY A 216 16.72 17.04 14.89
C GLY A 216 17.21 17.11 13.45
N ASN A 217 17.51 15.95 12.87
CA ASN A 217 17.95 15.87 11.49
C ASN A 217 16.74 15.81 10.55
N ALA A 218 16.51 16.87 9.77
CA ALA A 218 15.38 16.98 8.84
C ALA A 218 15.34 15.92 7.72
N SER A 219 16.45 15.24 7.46
CA SER A 219 16.52 14.15 6.50
C SER A 219 16.13 12.79 7.08
N LYS A 220 16.18 12.62 8.41
CA LYS A 220 15.92 11.33 9.10
C LYS A 220 14.71 11.38 10.04
N GLN A 221 14.34 12.57 10.49
CA GLN A 221 13.28 12.79 11.46
C GLN A 221 12.21 13.69 10.85
N SER A 222 10.97 13.33 11.12
CA SER A 222 9.82 14.15 10.85
C SER A 222 9.74 15.34 11.80
N GLU A 223 9.08 16.41 11.36
CA GLU A 223 8.68 17.49 12.25
C GLU A 223 7.76 16.97 13.38
N PRO A 224 7.51 17.75 14.44
CA PRO A 224 6.65 17.29 15.54
C PRO A 224 5.31 16.72 15.03
N LEU A 225 4.94 15.52 15.51
CA LEU A 225 3.88 14.70 14.92
C LEU A 225 2.51 15.39 14.88
N TYR A 226 2.25 16.33 15.78
CA TYR A 226 1.00 17.09 15.79
C TYR A 226 0.80 18.01 14.57
N TRP A 227 1.84 18.22 13.75
CA TRP A 227 1.73 18.87 12.45
C TRP A 227 1.27 17.93 11.33
N LEU A 228 1.45 16.62 11.52
CA LEU A 228 1.19 15.61 10.51
C LEU A 228 -0.20 15.01 10.66
N ASN A 229 -0.75 14.57 9.54
CA ASN A 229 -1.99 13.81 9.51
C ASN A 229 -1.70 12.30 9.71
N PRO A 230 -2.34 11.60 10.67
CA PRO A 230 -2.14 10.17 10.86
C PRO A 230 -2.55 9.32 9.65
N LEU A 231 -3.47 9.81 8.80
CA LEU A 231 -3.92 9.09 7.60
C LEU A 231 -3.00 9.28 6.39
N ASP A 232 -2.04 10.20 6.46
CA ASP A 232 -1.14 10.51 5.35
C ASP A 232 -0.31 9.29 4.94
N VAL A 233 0.13 8.49 5.91
CA VAL A 233 0.90 7.27 5.64
C VAL A 233 0.07 6.26 4.84
N VAL A 234 -1.18 6.04 5.25
CA VAL A 234 -2.08 5.09 4.57
C VAL A 234 -2.44 5.59 3.17
N LEU A 235 -2.69 6.89 3.02
CA LEU A 235 -2.98 7.49 1.72
C LEU A 235 -1.80 7.37 0.75
N ASN A 236 -0.58 7.61 1.22
CA ASN A 236 0.62 7.46 0.40
C ASN A 236 0.86 5.99 0.03
N ASP A 237 0.72 5.05 0.97
CA ASP A 237 0.85 3.62 0.67
C ASP A 237 -0.20 3.17 -0.37
N LEU A 238 -1.44 3.66 -0.28
CA LEU A 238 -2.49 3.37 -1.26
C LEU A 238 -2.15 3.94 -2.65
N GLN A 239 -1.58 5.15 -2.70
CA GLN A 239 -1.13 5.75 -3.96
C GLN A 239 0.03 4.95 -4.56
N ASP A 240 0.99 4.51 -3.76
CA ASP A 240 2.13 3.71 -4.21
C ASP A 240 1.68 2.34 -4.74
N VAL A 241 0.74 1.69 -4.06
CA VAL A 241 0.16 0.43 -4.53
C VAL A 241 -0.58 0.64 -5.86
N LYS A 242 -1.36 1.72 -5.96
CA LYS A 242 -2.06 2.06 -7.20
C LYS A 242 -1.07 2.31 -8.35
N LYS A 243 0.01 3.04 -8.10
CA LYS A 243 1.05 3.31 -9.09
C LYS A 243 1.73 2.03 -9.57
N LYS A 244 2.10 1.13 -8.66
CA LYS A 244 2.69 -0.17 -9.02
C LYS A 244 1.73 -1.06 -9.82
N GLN A 245 0.43 -0.99 -9.52
CA GLN A 245 -0.58 -1.70 -10.28
C GLN A 245 -0.71 -1.12 -11.70
N GLU A 246 -0.67 0.20 -11.85
CA GLU A 246 -0.69 0.87 -13.15
C GLU A 246 0.57 0.53 -13.97
N GLU A 247 1.77 0.55 -13.37
CA GLU A 247 3.03 0.15 -14.01
C GLU A 247 3.03 -1.32 -14.46
N GLY A 248 2.40 -2.22 -13.69
CA GLY A 248 2.34 -3.65 -14.02
C GLY A 248 1.27 -4.02 -15.06
N LEU A 249 0.38 -3.10 -15.42
CA LEU A 249 -0.67 -3.28 -16.42
C LEU A 249 -0.42 -2.44 -17.68
N GLN A 250 0.76 -1.84 -17.78
CA GLN A 250 1.14 -1.03 -18.91
C GLN A 250 1.47 -1.93 -20.11
N ASP A 251 0.94 -1.53 -21.26
CA ASP A 251 1.16 -2.12 -22.58
C ASP A 251 1.59 -0.93 -23.47
N SER A 252 2.90 -0.85 -23.72
CA SER A 252 3.55 0.33 -24.31
C SER A 252 3.42 0.37 -25.84
N ASP A 253 3.38 -0.78 -26.51
CA ASP A 253 3.30 -0.91 -27.96
C ASP A 253 1.86 -1.19 -28.46
N GLY A 254 0.96 -1.52 -27.54
CA GLY A 254 -0.47 -1.64 -27.77
C GLY A 254 -0.84 -2.90 -28.54
N ASP A 255 -0.03 -3.95 -28.44
CA ASP A 255 -0.24 -5.24 -29.10
C ASP A 255 -1.19 -6.19 -28.31
N GLY A 256 -1.56 -5.81 -27.08
CA GLY A 256 -2.44 -6.55 -26.19
C GLY A 256 -1.73 -7.41 -25.14
N VAL A 257 -0.40 -7.37 -25.08
CA VAL A 257 0.43 -8.00 -24.06
C VAL A 257 1.06 -6.92 -23.17
N ILE A 258 1.00 -7.10 -21.85
CA ILE A 258 1.61 -6.14 -20.92
C ILE A 258 3.14 -6.20 -20.99
N ASP A 259 3.81 -5.06 -20.83
CA ASP A 259 5.29 -4.92 -20.87
C ASP A 259 6.01 -5.92 -19.95
N ALA A 260 5.36 -6.32 -18.86
CA ALA A 260 5.93 -7.27 -17.89
C ALA A 260 6.07 -8.70 -18.42
N VAL A 261 5.34 -9.06 -19.47
CA VAL A 261 5.30 -10.41 -20.08
C VAL A 261 5.74 -10.39 -21.54
N ASP A 262 5.76 -9.21 -22.15
CA ASP A 262 6.19 -8.97 -23.52
C ASP A 262 7.71 -9.18 -23.71
N GLN A 263 8.06 -9.93 -24.76
CA GLN A 263 9.42 -10.24 -25.18
C GLN A 263 9.89 -9.38 -26.37
N GLU A 264 8.98 -8.74 -27.10
CA GLU A 264 9.24 -7.85 -28.23
C GLU A 264 8.55 -6.48 -27.98
N PRO A 265 9.21 -5.57 -27.23
CA PRO A 265 8.61 -4.32 -26.72
C PRO A 265 8.19 -3.27 -27.75
N ASP A 266 8.36 -3.55 -29.05
CA ASP A 266 8.19 -2.61 -30.16
C ASP A 266 7.34 -3.23 -31.29
N THR A 267 6.32 -4.00 -30.93
CA THR A 267 5.46 -4.70 -31.87
C THR A 267 4.37 -3.77 -32.41
N PRO A 268 4.01 -3.82 -33.71
CA PRO A 268 2.95 -2.98 -34.23
C PRO A 268 1.60 -3.30 -33.56
N SER A 269 0.90 -2.30 -33.02
CA SER A 269 -0.38 -2.35 -32.30
C SER A 269 -1.57 -3.12 -32.96
N ASN A 270 -1.43 -3.65 -34.18
CA ASN A 270 -2.45 -4.48 -34.84
C ASN A 270 -1.88 -5.78 -35.43
N ALA A 271 -0.61 -6.11 -35.15
CA ALA A 271 -0.04 -7.36 -35.57
C ALA A 271 -0.52 -8.47 -34.62
N PRO A 272 -0.90 -9.65 -35.13
CA PRO A 272 -1.16 -10.80 -34.28
C PRO A 272 0.14 -11.21 -33.61
N VAL A 273 0.14 -11.18 -32.27
CA VAL A 273 1.27 -11.58 -31.43
C VAL A 273 0.95 -12.84 -30.64
N ASP A 274 1.98 -13.57 -30.23
CA ASP A 274 1.83 -14.68 -29.32
C ASP A 274 1.59 -14.23 -27.86
N THR A 275 1.40 -15.16 -26.93
CA THR A 275 1.17 -14.85 -25.50
C THR A 275 2.36 -14.19 -24.80
N LYS A 276 3.46 -13.99 -25.51
CA LYS A 276 4.71 -13.38 -25.05
C LYS A 276 5.04 -12.11 -25.85
N GLY A 277 4.09 -11.57 -26.64
CA GLY A 277 4.24 -10.33 -27.40
C GLY A 277 5.12 -10.43 -28.66
N ARG A 278 5.45 -11.65 -29.12
CA ARG A 278 6.26 -11.82 -30.34
C ARG A 278 5.38 -11.88 -31.58
N LEU A 279 5.85 -11.30 -32.68
CA LEU A 279 5.18 -11.35 -33.98
C LEU A 279 4.93 -12.80 -34.45
N LEU A 280 3.71 -13.07 -34.89
CA LEU A 280 3.33 -14.38 -35.44
C LEU A 280 3.85 -14.57 -36.87
N ASP A 281 4.52 -15.70 -37.11
CA ASP A 281 5.01 -16.18 -38.43
C ASP A 281 4.62 -17.67 -38.51
N SER A 282 3.47 -17.92 -39.14
CA SER A 282 2.74 -19.19 -39.10
C SER A 282 3.35 -20.27 -40.01
N ASP A 283 4.04 -19.90 -41.07
CA ASP A 283 4.67 -20.82 -42.03
C ASP A 283 6.21 -20.77 -42.05
N LYS A 284 6.81 -19.87 -41.25
CA LYS A 284 8.26 -19.75 -40.99
C LYS A 284 9.05 -19.39 -42.23
N ASP A 285 8.44 -18.62 -43.11
CA ASP A 285 9.06 -18.16 -44.34
C ASP A 285 9.95 -16.90 -44.13
N GLY A 286 9.89 -16.32 -42.93
CA GLY A 286 10.65 -15.14 -42.49
C GLY A 286 9.88 -13.82 -42.60
N VAL A 287 8.62 -13.86 -43.05
CA VAL A 287 7.69 -12.74 -43.12
C VAL A 287 6.59 -12.95 -42.09
N ALA A 288 6.40 -12.01 -41.18
CA ALA A 288 5.33 -12.11 -40.18
C ALA A 288 3.94 -12.06 -40.84
N ASP A 289 2.97 -12.79 -40.27
CA ASP A 289 1.61 -13.02 -40.81
C ASP A 289 0.85 -11.74 -41.19
N TYR A 290 1.14 -10.61 -40.53
CA TYR A 290 0.50 -9.34 -40.84
C TYR A 290 0.99 -8.67 -42.13
N ARG A 291 2.16 -9.10 -42.64
CA ARG A 291 2.76 -8.66 -43.91
C ARG A 291 2.74 -9.75 -44.98
N ASP A 292 2.46 -10.98 -44.59
CA ASP A 292 2.39 -12.12 -45.47
C ASP A 292 1.01 -12.21 -46.17
N LYS A 293 1.03 -12.35 -47.50
CA LYS A 293 -0.16 -12.60 -48.32
C LYS A 293 -0.56 -14.08 -48.37
N GLU A 294 0.35 -14.99 -48.06
CA GLU A 294 0.15 -16.43 -47.97
C GLU A 294 0.54 -17.01 -46.58
N PRO A 295 -0.04 -16.56 -45.44
CA PRO A 295 0.42 -16.86 -44.06
C PRO A 295 0.51 -18.33 -43.62
N PHE A 296 0.13 -19.27 -44.47
CA PHE A 296 0.09 -20.69 -44.17
C PHE A 296 0.77 -21.53 -45.26
N TYR A 297 1.60 -20.92 -46.13
CA TYR A 297 2.22 -21.57 -47.28
C TYR A 297 3.75 -21.64 -47.12
N PRO A 298 4.29 -22.70 -46.49
CA PRO A 298 5.71 -22.79 -46.24
C PRO A 298 6.51 -22.97 -47.57
N PRO A 299 7.58 -22.18 -47.79
CA PRO A 299 8.40 -22.27 -49.00
C PRO A 299 9.17 -23.59 -49.08
N ARG A 300 9.32 -24.14 -50.29
CA ARG A 300 10.10 -25.39 -50.48
C ARG A 300 11.59 -25.13 -50.34
N ALA A 301 12.35 -26.19 -50.07
CA ALA A 301 13.81 -26.12 -50.06
C ALA A 301 14.37 -25.64 -51.41
N GLY A 302 14.90 -24.41 -51.44
CA GLY A 302 15.43 -23.75 -52.64
C GLY A 302 14.52 -22.68 -53.25
N GLU A 303 13.29 -22.56 -52.78
CA GLU A 303 12.38 -21.46 -53.13
C GLU A 303 12.75 -20.19 -52.36
N ARG A 304 12.46 -19.04 -52.97
CA ARG A 304 12.71 -17.73 -52.40
C ARG A 304 11.38 -17.00 -52.29
N VAL A 305 11.16 -16.40 -51.13
CA VAL A 305 9.98 -15.59 -50.83
C VAL A 305 10.34 -14.12 -51.02
N ASN A 306 9.42 -13.34 -51.59
CA ASN A 306 9.55 -11.89 -51.63
C ASN A 306 9.18 -11.23 -50.29
N ALA A 307 9.29 -9.91 -50.25
CA ALA A 307 8.96 -9.11 -49.08
C ALA A 307 7.46 -9.15 -48.68
N ASP A 308 6.59 -9.68 -49.54
CA ASP A 308 5.14 -9.81 -49.30
C ASP A 308 4.74 -11.25 -48.88
N GLY A 309 5.69 -12.15 -48.62
CA GLY A 309 5.41 -13.54 -48.24
C GLY A 309 5.01 -14.46 -49.41
N VAL A 310 5.23 -14.03 -50.66
CA VAL A 310 4.88 -14.81 -51.85
C VAL A 310 6.13 -15.42 -52.48
N VAL A 311 6.06 -16.69 -52.86
CA VAL A 311 7.17 -17.41 -53.51
C VAL A 311 7.44 -16.87 -54.93
N GLU A 312 8.64 -16.30 -55.16
CA GLU A 312 9.03 -15.69 -56.45
C GLU A 312 9.58 -16.68 -57.46
N ASN A 313 10.20 -17.77 -56.99
CA ASN A 313 10.85 -18.76 -57.85
C ASN A 313 10.25 -20.15 -57.62
N PRO A 314 8.95 -20.32 -57.95
CA PRO A 314 8.30 -21.62 -57.82
C PRO A 314 9.02 -22.61 -58.72
N ILE A 315 9.44 -23.73 -58.14
CA ILE A 315 10.11 -24.79 -58.91
C ILE A 315 9.03 -25.45 -59.80
N GLY A 316 8.97 -25.03 -61.06
CA GLY A 316 8.02 -25.50 -62.09
C GLY A 316 6.87 -24.52 -62.33
N GLY A 317 6.83 -23.93 -63.54
CA GLY A 317 6.02 -22.76 -63.87
C GLY A 317 4.50 -22.91 -63.73
N GLY A 318 3.87 -21.82 -63.27
CA GLY A 318 2.48 -21.48 -63.56
C GLY A 318 1.41 -22.24 -62.78
N GLY A 319 1.24 -21.92 -61.50
CA GLY A 319 0.08 -22.34 -60.70
C GLY A 319 0.02 -23.85 -60.43
N VAL A 320 -0.82 -24.24 -59.46
CA VAL A 320 -0.96 -25.64 -59.06
C VAL A 320 -1.63 -26.42 -60.19
N THR A 321 -0.86 -27.13 -61.00
CA THR A 321 -1.37 -28.04 -62.03
C THR A 321 -2.07 -29.23 -61.38
N GLU A 322 -3.09 -29.80 -62.05
CA GLU A 322 -3.81 -30.98 -61.56
C GLU A 322 -2.85 -32.17 -61.32
N ASP A 323 -1.77 -32.23 -62.09
CA ASP A 323 -0.70 -33.20 -61.93
C ASP A 323 0.11 -32.96 -60.65
N ARG A 324 0.34 -31.70 -60.25
CA ARG A 324 0.95 -31.37 -58.95
C ARG A 324 0.02 -31.67 -57.78
N VAL A 325 -1.30 -31.48 -57.92
CA VAL A 325 -2.26 -31.92 -56.90
C VAL A 325 -2.18 -33.44 -56.72
N LYS A 326 -2.12 -34.20 -57.83
CA LYS A 326 -1.94 -35.65 -57.80
C LYS A 326 -0.58 -36.06 -57.24
N GLU A 327 0.46 -35.30 -57.52
CA GLU A 327 1.81 -35.54 -57.01
C GLU A 327 1.93 -35.20 -55.52
N LEU A 328 1.32 -34.12 -55.04
CA LEU A 328 1.19 -33.78 -53.62
C LEU A 328 0.34 -34.80 -52.87
N ILE A 329 -0.75 -35.27 -53.47
CA ILE A 329 -1.56 -36.36 -52.91
C ILE A 329 -0.72 -37.65 -52.86
N LYS A 330 0.12 -37.92 -53.87
CA LYS A 330 0.97 -39.10 -53.95
C LYS A 330 2.19 -39.02 -53.02
N GLU A 331 2.83 -37.85 -52.88
CA GLU A 331 3.89 -37.54 -51.91
C GLU A 331 3.31 -37.61 -50.49
N ALA A 332 2.15 -37.00 -50.23
CA ALA A 332 1.45 -37.12 -48.96
C ALA A 332 1.02 -38.56 -48.67
N LEU A 333 0.60 -39.34 -49.67
CA LEU A 333 0.31 -40.78 -49.53
C LEU A 333 1.57 -41.61 -49.29
N MET A 334 2.70 -41.27 -49.92
CA MET A 334 3.98 -41.95 -49.72
C MET A 334 4.58 -41.62 -48.36
N GLU A 335 4.47 -40.37 -47.89
CA GLU A 335 4.83 -39.94 -46.55
C GLU A 335 3.91 -40.60 -45.50
N TYR A 336 2.62 -40.76 -45.81
CA TYR A 336 1.66 -41.49 -44.98
C TYR A 336 1.95 -43.00 -44.91
N GLN A 337 2.46 -43.62 -45.99
CA GLN A 337 2.78 -45.05 -46.03
C GLN A 337 4.22 -45.38 -45.55
N SER A 338 5.16 -44.44 -45.60
CA SER A 338 6.56 -44.63 -45.16
C SER A 338 6.82 -44.21 -43.71
N GLY A 339 5.89 -43.54 -43.03
CA GLY A 339 5.93 -43.24 -41.59
C GLY A 339 5.68 -44.46 -40.65
N GLY A 340 5.77 -45.67 -41.19
CA GLY A 340 5.77 -46.91 -40.42
C GLY A 340 7.10 -47.11 -39.68
N GLY A 341 7.22 -46.47 -38.52
CA GLY A 341 8.16 -46.87 -37.47
C GLY A 341 9.55 -46.27 -37.55
N ALA A 342 9.74 -45.09 -36.94
CA ALA A 342 10.94 -44.78 -36.15
C ALA A 342 10.71 -43.54 -35.29
N ALA A 343 10.62 -43.76 -33.99
CA ALA A 343 10.88 -42.79 -32.96
C ALA A 343 12.29 -42.19 -33.13
N GLY A 344 12.39 -40.95 -33.62
CA GLY A 344 13.61 -40.15 -33.63
C GLY A 344 13.47 -38.99 -32.65
N GLY A 345 14.07 -39.13 -31.46
CA GLY A 345 14.05 -38.10 -30.42
C GLY A 345 14.98 -36.93 -30.73
N ALA A 346 14.66 -35.76 -30.19
CA ALA A 346 15.54 -34.60 -30.20
C ALA A 346 16.16 -34.39 -28.81
N GLY A 347 17.43 -34.78 -28.70
CA GLY A 347 18.40 -34.26 -27.76
C GLY A 347 19.77 -34.26 -28.45
N GLY A 348 20.25 -33.07 -28.84
CA GLY A 348 21.65 -32.84 -29.21
C GLY A 348 21.99 -32.83 -30.71
N THR A 349 22.31 -31.62 -31.19
CA THR A 349 23.26 -31.26 -32.29
C THR A 349 23.38 -32.18 -33.50
N GLY A 350 22.89 -31.72 -34.66
CA GLY A 350 23.34 -32.18 -35.98
C GLY A 350 22.23 -32.48 -36.98
N ARG A 351 21.86 -31.49 -37.78
CA ARG A 351 21.45 -31.59 -39.21
C ARG A 351 20.76 -32.91 -39.64
N SER A 352 19.43 -33.06 -39.42
CA SER A 352 18.41 -33.64 -40.34
C SER A 352 17.03 -33.89 -39.65
N GLY A 353 15.96 -33.20 -40.10
CA GLY A 353 14.49 -33.50 -39.94
C GLY A 353 13.81 -33.37 -38.55
N PRO A 354 12.46 -33.42 -38.40
CA PRO A 354 11.33 -33.09 -39.31
C PRO A 354 10.28 -32.10 -38.68
N ILE A 355 9.25 -31.76 -39.47
CA ILE A 355 8.10 -30.84 -39.25
C ILE A 355 7.56 -30.53 -37.83
N THR A 356 7.15 -29.25 -37.68
CA THR A 356 5.92 -28.73 -37.02
C THR A 356 5.80 -28.68 -35.49
N GLU A 357 6.06 -27.49 -34.92
CA GLU A 357 5.35 -27.03 -33.73
C GLU A 357 4.03 -26.38 -34.20
N TRP A 358 2.93 -27.14 -34.17
CA TRP A 358 1.59 -26.57 -34.37
C TRP A 358 1.26 -25.66 -33.19
N PHE A 359 0.87 -24.40 -33.45
CA PHE A 359 0.34 -23.53 -32.42
C PHE A 359 -1.05 -24.00 -32.00
N LEU A 360 -1.15 -24.59 -30.81
CA LEU A 360 -2.40 -25.11 -30.28
C LEU A 360 -2.94 -24.16 -29.19
N PRO A 361 -4.21 -23.74 -29.30
CA PRO A 361 -4.81 -22.81 -28.36
C PRO A 361 -4.97 -23.43 -26.98
N MET A 362 -4.76 -22.64 -25.92
CA MET A 362 -4.99 -23.07 -24.54
C MET A 362 -6.46 -22.88 -24.13
N ILE A 363 -6.95 -23.79 -23.29
CA ILE A 363 -8.31 -23.68 -22.74
C ILE A 363 -8.23 -23.35 -21.25
N HIS A 364 -8.93 -22.30 -20.84
CA HIS A 364 -8.87 -21.76 -19.48
C HIS A 364 -10.12 -22.10 -18.68
N PHE A 365 -9.94 -22.31 -17.37
CA PHE A 365 -10.98 -22.77 -16.47
C PHE A 365 -11.26 -21.77 -15.34
N GLY A 366 -12.52 -21.78 -14.88
CA GLY A 366 -12.91 -21.07 -13.68
C GLY A 366 -12.26 -21.64 -12.42
N THR A 367 -12.36 -20.88 -11.32
CA THR A 367 -11.94 -21.33 -9.99
C THR A 367 -12.66 -22.62 -9.64
N ASP A 368 -11.90 -23.59 -9.11
CA ASP A 368 -12.41 -24.90 -8.68
C ASP A 368 -13.28 -25.65 -9.71
N SER A 369 -13.04 -25.40 -11.00
CA SER A 369 -13.86 -25.93 -12.08
C SER A 369 -13.03 -26.68 -13.11
N TYR A 370 -13.62 -27.74 -13.65
CA TYR A 370 -13.17 -28.50 -14.82
C TYR A 370 -14.21 -28.49 -15.95
N SER A 371 -15.25 -27.65 -15.83
CA SER A 371 -16.24 -27.49 -16.89
C SER A 371 -15.66 -26.65 -18.03
N ILE A 372 -15.71 -27.17 -19.24
CA ILE A 372 -15.34 -26.44 -20.46
C ILE A 372 -16.41 -25.36 -20.71
N LYS A 373 -15.98 -24.14 -21.05
CA LYS A 373 -16.91 -23.05 -21.38
C LYS A 373 -17.46 -23.25 -22.78
N TYR A 374 -18.70 -22.81 -22.99
CA TYR A 374 -19.33 -22.85 -24.32
C TYR A 374 -18.55 -22.05 -25.37
N SER A 375 -17.88 -20.96 -24.98
CA SER A 375 -17.01 -20.17 -25.86
C SER A 375 -15.87 -20.99 -26.46
N ASP A 376 -15.36 -21.99 -25.72
CA ASP A 376 -14.17 -22.75 -26.09
C ASP A 376 -14.53 -23.96 -26.99
N TYR A 377 -15.82 -24.22 -27.20
CA TYR A 377 -16.28 -25.29 -28.09
C TYR A 377 -15.86 -25.02 -29.55
N GLY A 378 -15.84 -23.75 -29.98
CA GLY A 378 -15.35 -23.38 -31.31
C GLY A 378 -13.88 -23.75 -31.49
N THR A 379 -13.07 -23.49 -30.46
CA THR A 379 -11.65 -23.82 -30.41
C THR A 379 -11.42 -25.33 -30.47
N LEU A 380 -12.15 -26.11 -29.67
CA LEU A 380 -12.09 -27.57 -29.70
C LEU A 380 -12.54 -28.15 -31.05
N ALA A 381 -13.54 -27.53 -31.70
CA ALA A 381 -13.96 -27.93 -33.04
C ALA A 381 -12.90 -27.64 -34.10
N SER A 382 -12.14 -26.54 -33.98
CA SER A 382 -11.01 -26.24 -34.87
C SER A 382 -9.87 -27.25 -34.67
N MET A 383 -9.52 -27.58 -33.43
CA MET A 383 -8.54 -28.62 -33.11
C MET A 383 -8.97 -30.00 -33.62
N ALA A 384 -10.25 -30.33 -33.50
CA ALA A 384 -10.79 -31.57 -34.03
C ALA A 384 -10.72 -31.62 -35.57
N ARG A 385 -10.98 -30.50 -36.26
CA ARG A 385 -10.81 -30.41 -37.72
C ARG A 385 -9.35 -30.63 -38.12
N MET A 386 -8.42 -29.99 -37.41
CA MET A 386 -6.98 -30.18 -37.61
C MET A 386 -6.57 -31.66 -37.39
N LEU A 387 -7.04 -32.29 -36.32
CA LEU A 387 -6.79 -33.72 -36.06
C LEU A 387 -7.37 -34.62 -37.15
N LYS A 388 -8.57 -34.33 -37.65
CA LYS A 388 -9.18 -35.08 -38.76
C LYS A 388 -8.40 -34.92 -40.06
N GLY A 389 -7.88 -33.72 -40.34
CA GLY A 389 -7.03 -33.45 -41.49
C GLY A 389 -5.66 -34.14 -41.43
N ASN A 390 -5.18 -34.48 -40.24
CA ASN A 390 -3.85 -35.06 -40.02
C ASN A 390 -3.95 -36.41 -39.29
N PRO A 391 -4.23 -37.55 -39.95
CA PRO A 391 -4.65 -38.78 -39.27
C PRO A 391 -3.58 -39.40 -38.35
N ASN A 392 -2.30 -39.19 -38.68
CA ASN A 392 -1.16 -39.72 -37.92
C ASN A 392 -0.78 -38.87 -36.70
N MET A 393 -1.31 -37.65 -36.59
CA MET A 393 -0.96 -36.75 -35.50
C MET A 393 -1.60 -37.21 -34.19
N LYS A 394 -0.82 -37.20 -33.11
CA LYS A 394 -1.27 -37.43 -31.74
C LYS A 394 -1.03 -36.16 -30.92
N LEU A 395 -1.89 -35.87 -29.95
CA LEU A 395 -1.73 -34.72 -29.06
C LEU A 395 -1.59 -35.18 -27.61
N VAL A 396 -0.71 -34.50 -26.88
CA VAL A 396 -0.66 -34.56 -25.42
C VAL A 396 -1.54 -33.42 -24.87
N VAL A 397 -2.48 -33.77 -24.01
CA VAL A 397 -3.40 -32.86 -23.33
C VAL A 397 -2.93 -32.74 -21.89
N ILE A 398 -2.40 -31.58 -21.50
CA ILE A 398 -1.76 -31.38 -20.18
C ILE A 398 -2.60 -30.41 -19.35
N GLY A 399 -3.03 -30.85 -18.18
CA GLY A 399 -3.82 -30.06 -17.25
C GLY A 399 -2.96 -29.36 -16.21
N HIS A 400 -3.27 -28.10 -15.94
CA HIS A 400 -2.61 -27.27 -14.93
C HIS A 400 -3.65 -26.63 -13.99
N THR A 401 -3.18 -26.27 -12.79
CA THR A 401 -3.96 -25.52 -11.80
C THR A 401 -3.21 -24.28 -11.34
N ASP A 402 -3.88 -23.42 -10.59
CA ASP A 402 -3.20 -22.41 -9.78
C ASP A 402 -2.57 -23.07 -8.54
N GLN A 403 -1.88 -22.28 -7.72
CA GLN A 403 -1.16 -22.77 -6.55
C GLN A 403 -2.05 -22.79 -5.29
N THR A 404 -3.35 -22.56 -5.45
CA THR A 404 -4.31 -22.48 -4.36
C THR A 404 -4.82 -23.87 -4.01
N GLY A 405 -4.78 -24.25 -2.73
CA GLY A 405 -5.22 -25.58 -2.26
C GLY A 405 -4.11 -26.63 -2.14
N SER A 406 -4.48 -27.84 -1.70
CA SER A 406 -3.53 -28.94 -1.51
C SER A 406 -2.97 -29.43 -2.84
N GLU A 407 -1.82 -30.08 -2.81
CA GLU A 407 -1.19 -30.63 -4.01
C GLU A 407 -2.05 -31.74 -4.61
N GLU A 408 -2.51 -32.68 -3.79
CA GLU A 408 -3.33 -33.82 -4.20
C GLU A 408 -4.64 -33.39 -4.85
N TYR A 409 -5.25 -32.30 -4.34
CA TYR A 409 -6.46 -31.74 -4.93
C TYR A 409 -6.22 -31.16 -6.32
N ASN A 410 -5.10 -30.45 -6.48
CA ASN A 410 -4.71 -29.83 -7.74
C ASN A 410 -4.29 -30.86 -8.80
N GLU A 411 -3.65 -31.94 -8.40
CA GLU A 411 -3.39 -33.10 -9.25
C GLU A 411 -4.70 -33.71 -9.76
N TYR A 412 -5.67 -33.93 -8.87
CA TYR A 412 -7.00 -34.41 -9.25
C TYR A 412 -7.72 -33.43 -10.20
N LEU A 413 -7.72 -32.14 -9.88
CA LEU A 413 -8.42 -31.12 -10.68
C LEU A 413 -7.80 -30.97 -12.07
N SER A 414 -6.47 -30.96 -12.18
CA SER A 414 -5.78 -30.94 -13.48
C SER A 414 -6.07 -32.18 -14.31
N TYR A 415 -6.08 -33.38 -13.69
CA TYR A 415 -6.49 -34.62 -14.35
C TYR A 415 -7.93 -34.53 -14.91
N GLN A 416 -8.88 -34.03 -14.12
CA GLN A 416 -10.27 -33.87 -14.56
C GLN A 416 -10.42 -32.89 -15.72
N ARG A 417 -9.62 -31.81 -15.76
CA ARG A 417 -9.61 -30.86 -16.88
C ARG A 417 -9.13 -31.50 -18.17
N SER A 418 -7.99 -32.20 -18.13
CA SER A 418 -7.49 -32.93 -19.30
C SER A 418 -8.47 -34.00 -19.76
N LYS A 419 -9.03 -34.77 -18.81
CA LYS A 419 -10.03 -35.80 -19.10
C LYS A 419 -11.28 -35.22 -19.76
N GLY A 420 -11.81 -34.12 -19.25
CA GLY A 420 -12.99 -33.47 -19.82
C GLY A 420 -12.77 -33.03 -21.26
N ILE A 421 -11.59 -32.52 -21.60
CA ILE A 421 -11.23 -32.13 -22.96
C ILE A 421 -11.06 -33.35 -23.88
N VAL A 422 -10.39 -34.40 -23.40
CA VAL A 422 -10.25 -35.65 -24.15
C VAL A 422 -11.63 -36.26 -24.45
N ASP A 423 -12.49 -36.36 -23.43
CA ASP A 423 -13.85 -36.88 -23.56
C ASP A 423 -14.67 -36.03 -24.54
N HIS A 424 -14.53 -34.70 -24.51
CA HIS A 424 -15.21 -33.81 -25.46
C HIS A 424 -14.76 -34.05 -26.90
N LEU A 425 -13.44 -34.15 -27.15
CA LEU A 425 -12.91 -34.42 -28.49
C LEU A 425 -13.31 -35.80 -29.03
N VAL A 426 -13.39 -36.81 -28.16
CA VAL A 426 -13.81 -38.16 -28.52
C VAL A 426 -15.32 -38.21 -28.78
N ASN A 427 -16.13 -37.79 -27.82
CA ASN A 427 -17.58 -37.99 -27.86
C ASN A 427 -18.28 -37.04 -28.83
N ASN A 428 -17.86 -35.77 -28.88
CA ASN A 428 -18.56 -34.74 -29.65
C ASN A 428 -17.98 -34.58 -31.06
N HIS A 429 -16.69 -34.87 -31.23
CA HIS A 429 -16.01 -34.68 -32.51
C HIS A 429 -15.51 -35.98 -33.16
N GLY A 430 -15.63 -37.13 -32.51
CA GLY A 430 -15.28 -38.44 -33.09
C GLY A 430 -13.78 -38.62 -33.31
N ILE A 431 -12.94 -37.96 -32.51
CA ILE A 431 -11.49 -38.19 -32.54
C ILE A 431 -11.19 -39.54 -31.88
N GLY A 432 -10.39 -40.39 -32.53
CA GLY A 432 -10.00 -41.67 -31.96
C GLY A 432 -9.21 -41.51 -30.65
N ARG A 433 -9.62 -42.21 -29.59
CA ARG A 433 -9.02 -42.08 -28.25
C ARG A 433 -7.50 -42.31 -28.22
N GLY A 434 -6.99 -43.23 -29.02
CA GLY A 434 -5.55 -43.51 -29.14
C GLY A 434 -4.71 -42.38 -29.74
N ARG A 435 -5.34 -41.27 -30.13
CA ARG A 435 -4.68 -40.07 -30.66
C ARG A 435 -4.51 -38.96 -29.62
N LEU A 436 -5.06 -39.14 -28.43
CA LEU A 436 -5.02 -38.17 -27.35
C LEU A 436 -4.35 -38.83 -26.14
N ILE A 437 -3.23 -38.27 -25.70
CA ILE A 437 -2.45 -38.68 -24.54
C ILE A 437 -2.80 -37.73 -23.40
N LEU A 438 -3.33 -38.27 -22.30
CA LEU A 438 -3.77 -37.47 -21.17
C LEU A 438 -2.64 -37.35 -20.13
N ASN A 439 -2.20 -36.12 -19.87
CA ASN A 439 -1.24 -35.80 -18.81
C ASN A 439 -1.80 -34.73 -17.88
N TRP A 440 -1.22 -34.65 -16.68
CA TRP A 440 -1.59 -33.69 -15.65
C TRP A 440 -0.34 -33.27 -14.86
N LYS A 441 -0.28 -32.00 -14.45
CA LYS A 441 0.87 -31.42 -13.73
C LYS A 441 0.50 -30.73 -12.41
N GLY A 442 -0.78 -30.64 -12.08
CA GLY A 442 -1.25 -29.88 -10.92
C GLY A 442 -0.72 -28.44 -10.94
N LYS A 443 -0.12 -28.02 -9.83
CA LYS A 443 0.38 -26.65 -9.60
C LYS A 443 1.88 -26.45 -9.86
N THR A 444 2.58 -27.47 -10.35
CA THR A 444 4.05 -27.50 -10.45
C THR A 444 4.61 -26.58 -11.54
N ASP A 445 3.81 -26.29 -12.57
CA ASP A 445 4.24 -25.59 -13.78
C ASP A 445 3.36 -24.35 -14.04
N ALA A 446 3.54 -23.35 -13.17
CA ALA A 446 2.82 -22.09 -13.18
C ALA A 446 3.45 -21.09 -14.17
N LEU A 447 2.64 -20.53 -15.08
CA LEU A 447 3.08 -19.50 -16.02
C LEU A 447 3.33 -18.17 -15.32
N VAL A 448 2.43 -17.80 -14.40
CA VAL A 448 2.50 -16.56 -13.64
C VAL A 448 2.88 -16.89 -12.20
N PRO A 449 3.86 -16.21 -11.58
CA PRO A 449 4.27 -16.42 -10.18
C PRO A 449 3.25 -15.81 -9.20
N SER A 450 1.96 -16.12 -9.38
CA SER A 450 0.85 -15.70 -8.53
C SER A 450 0.09 -16.93 -8.02
N SER A 451 -0.28 -16.90 -6.74
CA SER A 451 -0.90 -18.02 -6.04
C SER A 451 -2.31 -18.36 -6.55
N SER A 452 -3.06 -17.35 -6.97
CA SER A 452 -4.37 -17.49 -7.62
C SER A 452 -4.34 -16.72 -8.93
N SER A 453 -4.28 -17.45 -10.04
CA SER A 453 -4.18 -16.88 -11.38
C SER A 453 -5.07 -17.62 -12.35
N TYR A 454 -5.88 -16.88 -13.11
CA TYR A 454 -6.69 -17.44 -14.20
C TYR A 454 -5.84 -18.07 -15.29
N MET A 455 -4.68 -17.49 -15.59
CA MET A 455 -3.75 -18.00 -16.60
C MET A 455 -3.12 -19.34 -16.18
N ASN A 456 -2.96 -19.59 -14.88
CA ASN A 456 -2.45 -20.88 -14.41
C ASN A 456 -3.50 -22.00 -14.50
N ARG A 457 -4.80 -21.66 -14.45
CA ARG A 457 -5.91 -22.61 -14.55
C ARG A 457 -6.23 -22.95 -16.01
N ARG A 458 -5.40 -23.79 -16.62
CA ARG A 458 -5.45 -24.07 -18.06
C ARG A 458 -5.26 -25.54 -18.42
N VAL A 459 -5.56 -25.86 -19.67
CA VAL A 459 -5.11 -27.05 -20.37
C VAL A 459 -4.31 -26.62 -21.58
N GLU A 460 -3.12 -27.19 -21.69
CA GLU A 460 -2.21 -27.02 -22.81
C GLU A 460 -2.26 -28.23 -23.73
N PHE A 461 -1.92 -27.99 -24.99
CA PHE A 461 -1.81 -29.04 -25.99
C PHE A 461 -0.46 -28.94 -26.67
N ARG A 462 0.10 -30.11 -26.98
CA ARG A 462 1.27 -30.20 -27.85
C ARG A 462 1.20 -31.46 -28.67
N VAL A 463 1.93 -31.49 -29.79
CA VAL A 463 2.09 -32.71 -30.58
C VAL A 463 2.85 -33.75 -29.75
N ALA A 464 2.38 -34.99 -29.77
CA ALA A 464 2.99 -36.08 -29.03
C ALA A 464 4.21 -36.63 -29.76
N THR A 465 5.25 -36.89 -28.97
CA THR A 465 6.47 -37.57 -29.38
C THR A 465 6.38 -39.06 -29.03
N SER A 466 7.31 -39.86 -29.54
CA SER A 466 7.40 -41.29 -29.24
C SER A 466 7.60 -41.64 -27.76
N GLN A 467 8.08 -40.68 -26.96
CA GLN A 467 8.39 -40.82 -25.54
C GLN A 467 7.18 -40.52 -24.65
N ASP A 468 6.12 -39.93 -25.22
CA ASP A 468 4.97 -39.53 -24.44
C ASP A 468 4.09 -40.73 -24.13
N VAL A 469 3.91 -40.96 -22.83
CA VAL A 469 3.04 -41.99 -22.29
C VAL A 469 1.92 -41.30 -21.55
N GLU A 470 0.72 -41.87 -21.67
CA GLU A 470 -0.43 -41.42 -20.91
C GLU A 470 -0.19 -41.64 -19.41
N MET A 471 -0.40 -40.58 -18.62
CA MET A 471 -0.24 -40.67 -17.18
C MET A 471 -1.42 -41.40 -16.54
N ASP A 472 -1.13 -42.27 -15.58
CA ASP A 472 -2.15 -42.87 -14.75
C ASP A 472 -2.95 -41.79 -13.97
N PRO A 473 -4.22 -42.06 -13.64
CA PRO A 473 -4.98 -41.17 -12.78
C PRO A 473 -4.27 -40.97 -11.43
N PRO A 474 -4.31 -39.76 -10.85
CA PRO A 474 -3.69 -39.49 -9.55
C PRO A 474 -4.29 -40.39 -8.46
N ALA A 475 -3.48 -40.78 -7.47
CA ALA A 475 -3.80 -41.82 -6.48
C ALA A 475 -5.06 -41.57 -5.61
N ASN A 476 -5.67 -40.38 -5.68
CA ASN A 476 -6.82 -39.96 -4.87
C ASN A 476 -8.01 -39.47 -5.71
N THR A 477 -8.43 -40.22 -6.73
CA THR A 477 -9.60 -39.92 -7.60
C THR A 477 -10.97 -39.84 -6.90
N GLY A 478 -11.04 -39.93 -5.57
CA GLY A 478 -12.27 -40.29 -4.86
C GLY A 478 -12.82 -39.33 -3.81
N GLN A 479 -12.20 -38.20 -3.45
CA GLN A 479 -12.77 -37.33 -2.40
C GLN A 479 -12.72 -35.85 -2.75
N LYS A 480 -13.81 -35.33 -3.34
CA LYS A 480 -14.29 -34.00 -2.98
C LYS A 480 -14.54 -34.02 -1.46
N LYS A 481 -13.52 -33.70 -0.65
CA LYS A 481 -13.78 -33.24 0.71
C LYS A 481 -14.49 -31.91 0.53
N THR A 482 -15.82 -31.94 0.64
CA THR A 482 -16.68 -30.76 0.79
C THR A 482 -16.25 -29.99 2.04
N GLY A 483 -15.21 -29.19 1.89
CA GLY A 483 -14.76 -28.19 2.84
C GLY A 483 -14.78 -26.87 2.08
N GLY A 484 -15.92 -26.17 2.18
CA GLY A 484 -16.09 -24.88 1.57
C GLY A 484 -15.03 -23.89 2.05
N TYR A 485 -14.58 -23.07 1.11
CA TYR A 485 -14.07 -21.73 1.37
C TYR A 485 -14.92 -20.75 0.59
#